data_AF-A0A3Q8TYP4-F1
#
_entry.id   AF-A0A3Q8TYP4-F1
#
_cell.length_a   1.000
_cell.length_b   1.000
_cell.length_c   1.000
_cell.angle_alpha   90.00
_cell.angle_beta   90.00
_cell.angle_gamma   90.00
#
_symmetry.space_group_name_H-M   'P 1'
#
loop_
_entity.id
_entity.type
_entity.pdbx_description
1 polymer ?
#
loop_
_entity_poly.entity_id
_entity_poly.type
_entity_poly.pdbx_seq_one_letter_code
_entity_poly.pdbx_strand_id
1 'polypeptide(L)' 'MDYFIVVVTTVAGLYFHGWLYLRMRRWMDRDLALSLAGPDPAKQAFMLQLLERARAEKIKRKALAAWLEREAAAFKS' A
#
# COMPACT_ATOMS: atom_id res chain seq x y z
N MET A 1 18.12 36.91 2.82
CA MET A 1 17.69 36.05 1.71
C MET A 1 18.36 34.67 1.77
N ASP A 2 19.02 34.31 2.88
CA ASP A 2 19.70 33.02 3.08
C ASP A 2 18.84 31.97 3.79
N TYR A 3 17.91 32.41 4.64
CA TYR A 3 17.02 31.52 5.38
C TYR A 3 16.05 30.75 4.48
N PHE A 4 15.69 31.30 3.32
CA PHE A 4 14.75 30.68 2.40
C PHE A 4 15.31 29.39 1.81
N ILE A 5 16.59 29.39 1.43
CA ILE A 5 17.26 28.21 0.89
C ILE A 5 17.39 27.13 1.97
N VAL A 6 17.73 27.51 3.20
CA VAL A 6 17.81 26.57 4.32
C VAL A 6 16.45 25.93 4.59
N VAL A 7 15.39 26.73 4.69
CA VAL A 7 14.03 26.22 4.90
C VAL A 7 13.59 25.31 3.75
N VAL A 8 13.80 25.72 2.50
CA VAL A 8 13.43 24.92 1.33
C VAL A 8 14.20 23.59 1.30
N THR A 9 15.50 23.59 1.59
CA THR A 9 16.33 22.38 1.56
C THR A 9 15.95 21.42 2.69
N THR A 10 15.69 21.92 3.90
CA THR A 10 15.23 21.11 5.02
C THR A 10 13.85 20.51 4.78
N VAL A 11 12.90 21.31 4.28
CA VAL A 11 11.56 20.83 3.94
C VAL A 11 11.61 19.84 2.78
N ALA A 12 12.43 20.09 1.76
CA ALA A 12 12.63 19.16 0.66
C ALA A 12 13.21 17.83 1.14
N GLY A 13 14.18 17.84 2.05
CA GLY A 13 14.74 16.62 2.65
C GLY A 13 13.70 15.83 3.43
N LEU A 14 12.91 16.50 4.26
CA LEU A 14 11.85 15.86 5.06
C LEU A 14 10.72 15.31 4.16
N TYR A 15 10.34 16.07 3.14
CA TYR A 15 9.35 15.67 2.15
C TYR A 15 9.84 14.49 1.32
N PHE A 16 11.11 14.49 0.91
CA PHE A 16 11.72 13.40 0.15
C PHE A 16 11.73 12.09 0.94
N HIS A 17 12.00 12.13 2.24
CA HIS A 17 11.92 10.94 3.11
C HIS A 17 10.49 10.40 3.20
N GLY A 18 9.51 11.27 3.44
CA GLY A 18 8.10 10.88 3.49
C GLY A 18 7.60 10.32 2.15
N TRP A 19 8.02 10.93 1.04
CA TRP A 19 7.69 10.52 -0.30
C TRP A 19 8.33 9.18 -0.67
N LEU A 20 9.61 8.98 -0.39
CA LEU A 20 10.29 7.69 -0.60
C LEU A 20 9.65 6.59 0.24
N TYR A 21 9.30 6.88 1.50
CA TYR A 21 8.62 5.95 2.37
C TYR A 21 7.25 5.56 1.81
N LEU A 22 6.44 6.52 1.36
CA LEU A 22 5.15 6.25 0.73
C LEU A 22 5.31 5.50 -0.60
N ARG A 23 6.35 5.82 -1.39
CA ARG A 23 6.60 5.22 -2.70
C ARG A 23 7.03 3.76 -2.57
N MET A 24 8.05 3.45 -1.78
CA MET A 24 8.45 2.06 -1.50
C MET A 24 7.28 1.26 -0.93
N ARG A 25 6.52 1.86 -0.01
CA ARG A 25 5.35 1.21 0.57
C ARG A 25 4.26 0.92 -0.47
N ARG A 26 4.06 1.80 -1.45
CA ARG A 26 3.09 1.60 -2.54
C ARG A 26 3.48 0.44 -3.45
N TRP A 27 4.78 0.22 -3.64
CA TRP A 27 5.33 -0.90 -4.39
C TRP A 27 5.19 -2.21 -3.60
N MET A 28 5.46 -2.18 -2.30
CA MET A 28 5.34 -3.34 -1.42
C MET A 28 3.91 -3.86 -1.30
N ASP A 29 2.88 -3.01 -1.25
CA ASP A 29 1.48 -3.48 -1.27
C ASP A 29 1.15 -4.24 -2.56
N ARG A 30 1.71 -3.78 -3.69
CA ARG A 30 1.50 -4.39 -5.00
C ARG A 30 2.23 -5.72 -5.10
N ASP A 31 3.43 -5.79 -4.54
CA ASP A 31 4.22 -7.01 -4.45
C ASP A 31 3.61 -8.03 -3.47
N LEU A 32 3.07 -7.55 -2.34
CA LEU A 32 2.33 -8.36 -1.37
C LEU A 32 1.08 -8.97 -2.00
N ALA A 33 0.29 -8.17 -2.74
CA ALA A 33 -0.88 -8.69 -3.44
C ALA A 33 -0.50 -9.75 -4.49
N LEU A 34 0.63 -9.55 -5.19
CA LEU A 34 1.18 -10.50 -6.15
C LEU A 34 1.69 -11.79 -5.48
N SER A 35 2.38 -11.69 -4.33
CA SER A 35 2.87 -12.86 -3.59
C SER A 35 1.75 -13.63 -2.89
N LEU A 36 0.69 -12.96 -2.41
CA LEU A 36 -0.48 -13.60 -1.81
C LEU A 36 -1.37 -14.32 -2.83
N ALA A 37 -1.47 -13.79 -4.06
CA ALA A 37 -2.23 -14.42 -5.13
C ALA A 37 -1.59 -15.74 -5.59
N GLY A 38 -0.25 -15.85 -5.52
CA GLY A 38 0.47 -17.03 -5.99
C GLY A 38 0.16 -17.35 -7.47
N PRO A 39 0.42 -18.58 -7.93
CA PRO A 39 0.14 -19.01 -9.31
C PRO A 39 -1.33 -19.35 -9.58
N ASP A 40 -2.24 -19.08 -8.63
CA ASP A 40 -3.60 -19.62 -8.65
C ASP A 40 -4.61 -18.55 -9.15
N PRO A 41 -5.10 -18.65 -10.40
CA PRO A 41 -5.88 -17.58 -11.04
C PRO A 41 -7.22 -17.32 -10.35
N ALA A 42 -7.83 -18.34 -9.74
CA ALA A 42 -9.07 -18.20 -8.98
C ALA A 42 -8.86 -17.35 -7.70
N LYS A 43 -7.73 -17.57 -7.01
CA LYS A 43 -7.36 -16.82 -5.82
C LYS A 43 -6.97 -15.38 -6.16
N GLN A 44 -6.35 -15.17 -7.32
CA GLN A 44 -6.04 -13.85 -7.85
C GLN A 44 -7.30 -13.03 -8.15
N ALA A 45 -8.31 -13.61 -8.78
CA ALA A 45 -9.59 -12.95 -9.04
C ALA A 45 -10.32 -12.57 -7.74
N PHE A 46 -10.28 -13.45 -6.74
CA PHE A 46 -10.84 -13.19 -5.42
C PHE A 46 -10.09 -12.05 -4.68
N MET A 47 -8.75 -12.06 -4.72
CA MET A 47 -7.93 -11.00 -4.15
C MET A 47 -8.16 -9.64 -4.82
N LEU A 48 -8.39 -9.63 -6.14
CA LEU A 48 -8.73 -8.42 -6.91
C LEU A 48 -10.10 -7.85 -6.49
N GLN A 49 -11.11 -8.70 -6.30
CA GLN A 49 -12.41 -8.26 -5.78
C GLN A 49 -12.32 -7.67 -4.38
N LEU A 50 -11.51 -8.28 -3.50
CA LEU A 50 -11.22 -7.74 -2.17
C LEU A 50 -10.51 -6.38 -2.24
N LEU A 51 -9.55 -6.25 -3.16
CA LEU A 51 -8.87 -4.99 -3.44
C LEU A 51 -9.85 -3.89 -3.87
N GLU A 52 -10.81 -4.22 -4.73
CA GLU A 52 -11.86 -3.29 -5.15
C GLU A 52 -12.75 -2.87 -3.98
N ARG A 53 -13.21 -3.82 -3.15
CA ARG A 53 -14.01 -3.52 -1.95
C ARG A 53 -13.28 -2.62 -0.97
N ALA A 54 -12.02 -2.94 -0.67
CA ALA A 54 -11.23 -2.12 0.23
C ALA A 54 -10.95 -0.71 -0.33
N ARG A 55 -10.89 -0.59 -1.67
CA ARG A 55 -10.76 0.71 -2.34
C ARG A 55 -12.05 1.51 -2.27
N ALA A 56 -13.22 0.86 -2.42
CA ALA A 56 -14.53 1.46 -2.24
C ALA A 56 -14.72 1.94 -0.78
N GLU A 57 -14.27 1.16 0.19
CA GLU A 57 -14.30 1.50 1.62
C GLU A 57 -13.22 2.49 2.07
N LYS A 58 -12.35 2.95 1.15
CA LYS A 58 -11.23 3.85 1.43
C LYS A 58 -10.34 3.36 2.59
N ILE A 59 -10.17 2.04 2.73
CA ILE A 59 -9.34 1.48 3.77
C ILE A 59 -7.90 1.96 3.59
N LYS A 60 -7.31 2.51 4.65
CA LYS A 60 -5.93 2.98 4.65
C LYS A 60 -5.02 1.80 4.29
N ARG A 61 -4.11 1.97 3.32
CA ARG A 61 -3.20 0.90 2.86
C ARG A 61 -2.42 0.17 3.95
N LYS A 62 -2.10 0.86 5.05
CA LYS A 62 -1.54 0.24 6.28
C LYS A 62 -2.43 -0.87 6.86
N ALA A 63 -3.74 -0.68 6.83
CA ALA A 63 -4.75 -1.64 7.29
C ALA A 63 -5.22 -2.55 6.14
N LEU A 64 -5.07 -2.13 4.89
CA LEU A 64 -5.45 -2.88 3.69
C LEU A 64 -4.78 -4.26 3.66
N ALA A 65 -3.48 -4.35 3.95
CA ALA A 65 -2.76 -5.63 3.98
C ALA A 65 -3.35 -6.60 5.03
N ALA A 66 -3.52 -6.13 6.27
CA ALA A 66 -4.09 -6.92 7.35
C ALA A 66 -5.58 -7.26 7.13
N TRP A 67 -6.32 -6.38 6.46
CA TRP A 67 -7.72 -6.57 6.09
C TRP A 67 -7.85 -7.63 4.99
N LEU A 68 -7.03 -7.54 3.93
CA LEU A 68 -6.95 -8.55 2.88
C LEU A 68 -6.53 -9.92 3.43
N GLU A 69 -5.55 -9.98 4.34
CA GLU A 69 -5.17 -11.24 5.01
C GLU A 69 -6.32 -11.81 5.84
N ARG A 70 -7.05 -10.97 6.58
CA ARG A 70 -8.22 -11.38 7.36
C ARG A 70 -9.33 -11.94 6.47
N GLU A 71 -9.69 -11.26 5.40
CA GLU A 71 -10.75 -11.72 4.51
C GLU A 71 -10.34 -12.92 3.66
N ALA A 72 -9.07 -12.98 3.23
CA ALA A 72 -8.53 -14.16 2.56
C ALA A 72 -8.48 -15.38 3.49
N ALA A 73 -8.23 -15.19 4.78
CA ALA A 73 -8.33 -16.24 5.80
C ALA A 73 -9.79 -16.65 6.04
N ALA A 74 -10.72 -15.70 6.03
CA ALA A 74 -12.15 -15.97 6.19
C ALA A 74 -12.74 -16.81 5.04
N PHE A 75 -12.25 -16.62 3.81
CA PHE A 75 -12.67 -17.42 2.64
C PHE A 75 -12.30 -18.92 2.74
N LYS A 76 -11.36 -19.29 3.62
CA LYS A 76 -10.93 -20.69 3.81
C LYS A 76 -11.74 -21.43 4.90
N SER A 77 -12.85 -20.87 5.38
CA SER A 77 -13.71 -21.46 6.43
C SER A 77 -14.90 -22.18 5.85
#